data_AF-A0A348G0H0-F1
#
_entry.id   AF-A0A348G0H0-F1
#
_cell.length_a   1.000
_cell.length_b   1.000
_cell.length_c   1.000
_cell.angle_alpha   90.00
_cell.angle_beta   90.00
_cell.angle_gamma   90.00
#
_symmetry.space_group_name_H-M   'P 1'
#
loop_
_entity.id
_entity.type
_entity.pdbx_description
1 polymer ?
#
loop_
_entity_poly.entity_id
_entity_poly.type
_entity_poly.pdbx_seq_one_letter_code
_entity_poly.pdbx_strand_id
1 'polypeptide(L)'
;MTTLRSLTFGAAFVVAALAAQPAVAQAPPFGPDCRQVMARTHGTVWVGTIRGQHEDMWGSVETRFQRSCFSSRAACEKWLYDARTYYSLNFDNDLCRPMQPRR
;
A
#
# COMPACT_ATOMS: atom_id res chain seq x y z
N MET A 1 57.89 -38.83 -10.41
CA MET A 1 57.27 -38.03 -11.48
C MET A 1 55.75 -38.12 -11.32
N THR A 2 55.15 -36.97 -11.00
CA THR A 2 53.76 -36.56 -11.25
C THR A 2 52.62 -37.45 -10.73
N THR A 3 52.28 -37.29 -9.44
CA THR A 3 51.01 -37.75 -8.87
C THR A 3 49.91 -36.69 -9.00
N LEU A 4 48.73 -37.21 -9.31
CA LEU A 4 47.50 -36.57 -9.80
C LEU A 4 46.97 -35.39 -8.97
N ARG A 5 46.54 -34.36 -9.69
CA ARG A 5 45.59 -33.32 -9.26
C ARG A 5 44.23 -33.96 -8.95
N SER A 6 43.73 -33.77 -7.73
CA SER A 6 42.32 -33.98 -7.39
C SER A 6 41.72 -32.66 -6.96
N LEU A 7 40.98 -32.03 -7.88
CA LEU A 7 40.13 -30.87 -7.65
C LEU A 7 38.80 -31.35 -7.09
N THR A 8 38.60 -31.28 -5.77
CA THR A 8 37.29 -31.43 -5.15
C THR A 8 36.64 -30.06 -5.01
N PHE A 9 36.04 -29.57 -6.10
CA PHE A 9 35.03 -28.51 -6.04
C PHE A 9 33.74 -29.12 -5.48
N GLY A 10 33.58 -29.08 -4.16
CA GLY A 10 32.31 -29.37 -3.50
C GLY A 10 31.33 -28.22 -3.76
N ALA A 11 30.46 -28.39 -4.75
CA ALA A 11 29.36 -27.47 -5.00
C ALA A 11 28.29 -27.63 -3.91
N ALA A 12 28.32 -26.76 -2.90
CA ALA A 12 27.22 -26.60 -1.96
C ALA A 12 26.07 -25.87 -2.66
N PHE A 13 25.16 -26.62 -3.28
CA PHE A 13 23.87 -26.08 -3.73
C PHE A 13 22.97 -25.87 -2.49
N VAL A 14 23.00 -24.67 -1.93
CA VAL A 14 21.99 -24.23 -0.97
C VAL A 14 20.72 -23.93 -1.77
N VAL A 15 19.82 -24.91 -1.83
CA VAL A 15 18.46 -24.69 -2.34
C VAL A 15 17.72 -23.88 -1.27
N ALA A 16 17.74 -22.55 -1.41
CA ALA A 16 16.89 -21.67 -0.64
C ALA A 16 15.44 -21.93 -1.08
N ALA A 17 14.71 -22.73 -0.30
CA ALA A 17 13.27 -22.86 -0.43
C ALA A 17 12.65 -21.50 -0.05
N LEU A 18 12.39 -20.67 -1.05
CA LEU A 18 11.46 -19.55 -0.90
C LEU A 18 10.08 -20.15 -0.64
N ALA A 19 9.71 -20.23 0.64
CA ALA A 19 8.33 -20.47 1.03
C ALA A 19 7.50 -19.33 0.42
N ALA A 20 6.78 -19.63 -0.66
CA ALA A 20 5.75 -18.76 -1.19
C ALA A 20 4.70 -18.58 -0.10
N GLN A 21 4.81 -17.47 0.64
CA GLN A 21 3.75 -17.07 1.54
C GLN A 21 2.51 -16.84 0.66
N PRO A 22 1.36 -17.44 0.98
CA PRO A 22 0.15 -17.17 0.22
C PRO A 22 -0.07 -15.65 0.26
N ALA A 23 -0.26 -15.05 -0.91
CA ALA A 23 -0.65 -13.66 -1.02
C ALA A 23 -2.02 -13.53 -0.33
N VAL A 24 -1.98 -13.22 0.96
CA VAL A 24 -3.19 -12.94 1.73
C VAL A 24 -3.82 -11.76 1.04
N ALA A 25 -5.06 -11.92 0.58
CA ALA A 25 -5.84 -10.82 0.02
C ALA A 25 -5.74 -9.65 1.01
N GLN A 26 -5.03 -8.60 0.63
CA GLN A 26 -4.78 -7.46 1.51
C GLN A 26 -6.14 -6.83 1.79
N ALA A 27 -6.50 -6.64 3.06
CA ALA A 27 -7.72 -5.91 3.38
C ALA A 27 -7.62 -4.49 2.77
N PRO A 28 -8.73 -3.92 2.28
CA PRO A 28 -8.71 -2.57 1.73
C PRO A 28 -8.11 -1.58 2.74
N PRO A 29 -7.22 -0.67 2.31
CA PRO A 29 -6.57 0.26 3.21
C PRO A 29 -7.56 1.34 3.66
N PHE A 30 -8.21 1.11 4.80
CA PHE A 30 -9.03 2.12 5.46
C PHE A 30 -8.11 3.16 6.11
N GLY A 31 -8.19 4.41 5.67
CA GLY A 31 -7.48 5.49 6.31
C GLY A 31 -8.12 5.90 7.64
N PRO A 32 -7.40 6.64 8.49
CA PRO A 32 -7.89 7.07 9.81
C PRO A 32 -9.10 8.02 9.73
N ASP A 33 -9.92 7.98 10.77
CA ASP A 33 -11.10 8.83 10.92
C ASP A 33 -10.71 10.31 11.10
N CYS A 34 -11.37 11.17 10.31
CA CYS A 34 -11.07 12.59 10.32
C CYS A 34 -11.30 13.28 11.67
N ARG A 35 -12.34 12.90 12.41
CA ARG A 35 -12.65 13.50 13.72
C ARG A 35 -11.53 13.19 14.71
N GLN A 36 -11.00 11.98 14.69
CA GLN A 36 -9.92 11.57 15.58
C GLN A 36 -8.62 12.32 15.28
N VAL A 37 -8.27 12.48 14.01
CA VAL A 37 -7.04 13.17 13.62
C VAL A 37 -7.14 14.67 13.89
N MET A 38 -8.29 15.29 13.60
CA MET A 38 -8.51 16.70 13.93
C MET A 38 -8.46 16.96 15.44
N ALA A 39 -8.96 16.05 16.28
CA ALA A 39 -8.93 16.20 17.73
C ALA A 39 -7.50 16.18 18.32
N ARG A 40 -6.53 15.59 17.60
CA ARG A 40 -5.14 15.39 18.08
C ARG A 40 -4.11 16.25 17.36
N THR A 41 -4.49 16.91 16.28
CA THR A 41 -3.57 17.67 15.42
C THR A 41 -3.79 19.16 15.62
N HIS A 42 -2.79 19.85 16.18
CA HIS A 42 -2.83 21.30 16.41
C HIS A 42 -2.32 22.13 15.20
N GLY A 43 -2.22 21.51 14.02
CA GLY A 43 -1.65 22.11 12.81
C GLY A 43 -2.43 21.74 11.55
N THR A 44 -1.76 21.83 10.40
CA THR A 44 -2.38 21.49 9.11
C THR A 44 -2.75 20.01 9.05
N VAL A 45 -4.05 19.73 9.01
CA VAL A 45 -4.58 18.41 8.68
C VAL A 45 -4.57 18.26 7.16
N TRP A 46 -4.22 17.09 6.65
CA TRP A 46 -4.27 16.72 5.25
C TRP A 46 -5.47 15.82 5.00
N VAL A 47 -6.17 16.01 3.89
CA VAL A 47 -7.33 15.20 3.50
C VAL A 47 -6.95 14.40 2.27
N GLY A 48 -7.00 13.08 2.43
CA GLY A 48 -6.95 12.12 1.34
C GLY A 48 -8.36 11.79 0.88
N THR A 49 -8.59 11.80 -0.43
CA THR A 49 -9.81 11.30 -1.07
C THR A 49 -9.43 10.32 -2.15
N ILE A 50 -10.07 9.15 -2.18
CA ILE A 50 -9.97 8.18 -3.27
C ILE A 50 -11.35 7.90 -3.82
N ARG A 51 -11.45 7.86 -5.15
CA ARG A 51 -12.62 7.33 -5.86
C ARG A 51 -12.08 6.30 -6.84
N GLY A 52 -12.34 5.03 -6.59
CA GLY A 52 -11.94 3.99 -7.51
C GLY A 52 -12.88 2.80 -7.48
N GLN A 53 -12.63 1.84 -8.34
CA GLN A 53 -13.35 0.57 -8.34
C GLN A 53 -12.37 -0.58 -8.09
N HIS A 54 -12.88 -1.61 -7.44
CA HIS A 54 -12.17 -2.86 -7.19
C HIS A 54 -13.02 -4.00 -7.75
N GLU A 55 -12.41 -4.83 -8.58
CA GLU A 55 -13.02 -6.06 -9.08
C GLU A 55 -12.56 -7.23 -8.19
N ASP A 56 -13.50 -7.96 -7.63
CA ASP A 56 -13.19 -9.16 -6.87
C ASP A 56 -12.85 -10.36 -7.77
N MET A 57 -12.48 -11.49 -7.16
CA MET A 57 -12.12 -12.71 -7.91
C MET A 57 -13.29 -13.33 -8.69
N TRP A 58 -14.52 -12.84 -8.50
CA TRP A 58 -15.73 -13.32 -9.17
C TRP A 58 -16.24 -12.34 -10.24
N GLY A 59 -15.49 -11.26 -10.51
CA GLY A 59 -15.84 -10.23 -11.48
C GLY A 59 -16.84 -9.19 -10.97
N SER A 60 -17.11 -9.15 -9.66
CA SER A 60 -17.99 -8.13 -9.08
C SER A 60 -17.22 -6.83 -8.92
N VAL A 61 -17.69 -5.77 -9.57
CA VAL A 61 -17.09 -4.43 -9.49
C VAL A 61 -17.72 -3.65 -8.34
N GLU A 62 -16.93 -3.36 -7.33
CA GLU A 62 -17.31 -2.48 -6.23
C GLU A 62 -16.74 -1.08 -6.46
N THR A 63 -17.61 -0.07 -6.55
CA THR A 63 -17.18 1.34 -6.55
C THR A 63 -17.05 1.84 -5.12
N ARG A 64 -15.87 2.37 -4.76
CA ARG A 64 -15.60 2.94 -3.44
C ARG A 64 -15.22 4.40 -3.54
N PHE A 65 -15.81 5.17 -2.64
CA PHE A 65 -15.39 6.53 -2.31
C PHE A 65 -14.95 6.53 -0.86
N GLN A 66 -13.67 6.82 -0.60
CA GLN A 66 -13.17 6.96 0.75
C GLN A 66 -12.52 8.31 0.96
N ARG A 67 -12.66 8.82 2.18
CA ARG A 67 -12.03 10.05 2.63
C ARG A 67 -11.44 9.84 4.02
N SER A 68 -10.18 10.22 4.17
CA SER A 68 -9.45 10.10 5.44
C SER A 68 -8.62 11.35 5.70
N CYS A 69 -8.28 11.60 6.95
CA CYS A 69 -7.48 12.75 7.33
C CYS A 69 -6.17 12.34 7.96
N PHE A 70 -5.11 13.11 7.76
CA PHE A 70 -3.77 12.77 8.19
C PHE A 70 -3.13 13.98 8.85
N SER A 71 -2.24 13.75 9.80
CA SER A 71 -1.46 14.81 10.45
C SER A 71 -0.32 15.33 9.57
N SER A 72 0.01 14.63 8.48
CA SER A 72 1.09 15.03 7.56
C SER A 72 0.76 14.67 6.11
N ARG A 73 1.39 15.41 5.19
CA ARG A 73 1.33 15.15 3.74
C ARG A 73 1.81 13.75 3.39
N ALA A 74 2.96 13.35 3.94
CA ALA A 74 3.57 12.06 3.64
C ALA A 74 2.68 10.87 4.04
N ALA A 75 1.99 10.94 5.18
CA ALA A 75 1.05 9.90 5.60
C ALA A 75 -0.16 9.80 4.65
N CYS A 76 -0.65 10.95 4.18
CA CYS A 76 -1.74 11.03 3.23
C CYS A 76 -1.35 10.51 1.83
N GLU A 77 -0.17 10.87 1.32
CA GLU A 77 0.35 10.37 0.05
C GLU A 77 0.65 8.87 0.10
N LYS A 78 1.23 8.37 1.20
CA LYS A 78 1.43 6.94 1.40
C LYS A 78 0.10 6.18 1.38
N TRP A 79 -0.91 6.67 2.11
CA TRP A 79 -2.23 6.04 2.10
C TRP A 79 -2.86 6.03 0.71
N LEU A 80 -2.76 7.13 -0.05
CA LEU A 80 -3.25 7.15 -1.43
C LEU A 80 -2.52 6.13 -2.30
N TYR A 81 -1.20 6.01 -2.18
CA TYR A 81 -0.43 5.00 -2.90
C TYR A 81 -0.95 3.59 -2.59
N ASP A 82 -1.07 3.25 -1.30
CA ASP A 82 -1.56 1.94 -0.87
C ASP A 82 -3.00 1.72 -1.39
N ALA A 83 -3.88 2.72 -1.32
CA ALA A 83 -5.26 2.64 -1.78
C ALA A 83 -5.40 2.49 -3.30
N ARG A 84 -4.51 3.10 -4.09
CA ARG A 84 -4.50 2.93 -5.56
C ARG A 84 -4.12 1.53 -6.00
N THR A 85 -3.28 0.83 -5.23
CA THR A 85 -2.97 -0.57 -5.52
C THR A 85 -4.19 -1.48 -5.35
N TYR A 86 -5.14 -1.07 -4.50
CA TYR A 86 -6.35 -1.83 -4.23
C TYR A 86 -7.53 -1.43 -5.15
N TYR A 87 -7.73 -0.14 -5.39
CA TYR A 87 -8.84 0.41 -6.18
C TYR A 87 -8.32 0.88 -7.54
N SER A 88 -8.11 -0.07 -8.46
CA SER A 88 -7.31 0.09 -9.67
C SER A 88 -7.99 0.83 -10.84
N LEU A 89 -9.29 1.13 -10.73
CA LEU A 89 -10.08 1.72 -11.81
C LEU A 89 -10.47 3.17 -11.49
N ASN A 90 -10.15 4.11 -12.40
CA ASN A 90 -10.57 5.53 -12.40
C ASN A 90 -9.97 6.47 -11.33
N PHE A 91 -8.63 6.59 -11.27
CA PHE A 91 -7.89 7.42 -10.30
C PHE A 91 -7.98 8.95 -10.47
N ASP A 92 -8.74 9.46 -11.45
CA ASP A 92 -8.72 10.88 -11.84
C ASP A 92 -9.14 11.85 -10.72
N ASN A 93 -9.67 11.33 -9.61
CA ASN A 93 -10.19 12.11 -8.49
C ASN A 93 -9.42 11.89 -7.17
N ASP A 94 -8.27 11.23 -7.23
CA ASP A 94 -7.46 10.93 -6.07
C ASP A 94 -6.64 12.14 -5.64
N LEU A 95 -6.90 12.64 -4.44
CA LEU A 95 -6.35 13.91 -3.99
C LEU A 95 -5.80 13.79 -2.58
N CYS A 96 -4.59 14.29 -2.38
CA CYS A 96 -4.06 14.61 -1.06
C CYS A 96 -3.85 16.12 -0.97
N ARG A 97 -4.60 16.80 -0.11
CA ARG A 97 -4.54 18.27 0.01
C ARG A 97 -4.66 18.74 1.45
N PRO A 98 -4.10 19.91 1.81
CA PRO A 98 -4.32 20.46 3.13
C PRO A 98 -5.81 20.76 3.32
N MET A 99 -6.33 20.46 4.51
CA MET A 99 -7.68 20.80 4.94
C MET A 99 -7.75 22.31 5.07
N GLN A 100 -8.54 22.95 4.21
CA GLN A 100 -8.79 24.37 4.35
C GLN A 100 -9.73 24.62 5.53
N PRO A 101 -9.46 25.60 6.41
CA PRO A 101 -10.42 26.01 7.42
C PRO A 101 -11.69 26.47 6.71
N ARG A 102 -12.85 25.99 7.17
CA ARG A 102 -14.14 26.54 6.71
C ARG A 102 -14.18 28.00 7.18
N ARG A 103 -14.17 28.94 6.23
CA ARG A 103 -14.43 30.35 6.49
C ARG A 103 -15.89 30.56 6.86
#